data_AF-A0A494Z6J4-F1
#
_entry.id   AF-A0A494Z6J4-F1
#
_cell.length_a   1.000
_cell.length_b   1.000
_cell.length_c   1.000
_cell.angle_alpha   90.00
_cell.angle_beta   90.00
_cell.angle_gamma   90.00
#
_symmetry.space_group_name_H-M   'P 1'
#
loop_
_entity.id
_entity.type
_entity.pdbx_description
1 polymer ?
#
loop_
_entity_poly.entity_id
_entity_poly.type
_entity_poly.pdbx_seq_one_letter_code
_entity_poly.pdbx_strand_id
1 'polypeptide(L)' 'MAKSKARKLRQKRVREGRLDPQINRSPFAQLDLRTKRTKTKKDHLYRAKHKNRNPQILENDSFILPSFPL' A
#
# COMPACT_ATOMS: atom_id res chain seq x y z
N MET A 1 -4.65 29.74 2.04
CA MET A 1 -4.80 28.70 1.01
C MET A 1 -6.12 28.85 0.26
N ALA A 2 -6.07 29.19 -1.02
CA ALA A 2 -7.29 29.31 -1.82
C ALA A 2 -7.87 27.92 -2.14
N LYS A 3 -9.21 27.79 -2.07
CA LYS A 3 -9.89 26.59 -2.58
C LYS A 3 -9.66 26.48 -4.09
N SER A 4 -9.47 25.26 -4.60
CA SER A 4 -9.39 25.02 -6.04
C SER A 4 -10.66 25.47 -6.76
N LYS A 5 -10.54 25.87 -8.03
CA LYS A 5 -11.68 26.26 -8.88
C LYS A 5 -12.76 25.17 -8.90
N ALA A 6 -12.35 23.90 -9.00
CA ALA A 6 -13.27 22.75 -8.97
C ALA A 6 -14.07 22.66 -7.65
N ARG A 7 -13.44 22.89 -6.50
CA ARG A 7 -14.11 22.89 -5.20
C ARG A 7 -15.12 24.04 -5.08
N LYS A 8 -14.77 25.24 -5.59
CA LYS A 8 -15.68 26.40 -5.63
C LYS A 8 -16.93 26.11 -6.47
N LEU A 9 -16.77 25.49 -7.65
CA LEU A 9 -17.88 25.13 -8.53
C LEU A 9 -18.84 24.10 -7.91
N ARG A 10 -18.32 23.08 -7.21
CA ARG A 10 -19.16 22.11 -6.49
C ARG A 10 -19.98 22.79 -5.39
N GLN A 11 -19.34 23.64 -4.59
CA GLN A 11 -20.01 24.41 -3.53
C GLN A 11 -21.07 25.37 -4.08
N LYS A 12 -20.87 25.93 -5.28
CA LYS A 12 -21.91 26.73 -5.97
C LYS A 12 -23.12 25.86 -6.34
N ARG A 13 -22.90 24.72 -6.99
CA ARG A 13 -23.98 23.82 -7.43
C ARG A 13 -24.84 23.31 -6.27
N VAL A 14 -24.23 22.94 -5.15
CA VAL A 14 -24.95 22.49 -3.96
C VAL A 14 -25.80 23.64 -3.37
N ARG A 15 -25.27 24.87 -3.33
CA ARG A 15 -26.04 26.05 -2.89
C ARG A 15 -27.24 26.36 -3.78
N GLU A 16 -27.15 26.04 -5.07
CA GLU A 16 -28.23 26.20 -6.05
C GLU A 16 -29.23 25.02 -6.04
N GLY A 17 -29.09 24.06 -5.11
CA GLY A 17 -29.97 22.90 -5.00
C GLY A 17 -29.69 21.81 -6.04
N ARG A 18 -28.58 21.87 -6.78
CA ARG A 18 -28.18 20.81 -7.71
C ARG A 18 -27.52 19.65 -6.97
N LEU A 19 -27.61 18.46 -7.54
CA LEU A 19 -26.99 17.24 -7.03
C LEU A 19 -25.48 17.43 -6.81
N ASP A 20 -24.98 16.98 -5.66
CA ASP A 20 -23.54 16.95 -5.38
C ASP A 20 -22.84 15.93 -6.29
N PRO A 21 -21.85 16.33 -7.11
CA PRO A 21 -21.07 15.41 -7.93
C PRO A 21 -20.33 14.34 -7.14
N GLN A 22 -20.15 14.50 -5.83
CA GLN A 22 -19.57 13.47 -4.97
C GLN A 22 -20.46 12.24 -4.83
N ILE A 23 -21.79 12.40 -4.89
CA ILE A 23 -22.76 11.31 -4.76
C ILE A 23 -22.62 10.33 -5.94
N ASN A 24 -22.46 10.85 -7.16
CA ASN A 24 -22.32 10.05 -8.38
C ASN A 24 -20.87 9.65 -8.68
N ARG A 25 -19.96 9.81 -7.74
CA ARG A 25 -18.55 9.53 -7.99
C ARG A 25 -18.33 8.02 -7.99
N SER A 26 -17.59 7.52 -8.98
CA SER A 26 -17.24 6.11 -9.04
C SER A 26 -16.53 5.66 -7.74
N PRO A 27 -16.80 4.44 -7.23
CA PRO A 27 -16.11 3.87 -6.06
C PRO A 27 -14.58 3.87 -6.20
N PHE A 28 -14.06 3.79 -7.43
CA PHE A 28 -12.62 3.83 -7.69
C PHE A 28 -11.96 5.15 -7.34
N ALA A 29 -12.71 6.23 -7.18
CA ALA A 29 -12.16 7.54 -6.81
C ALA A 29 -11.63 7.60 -5.36
N GLN A 30 -12.04 6.65 -4.51
CA GLN A 30 -11.56 6.51 -3.13
C GLN A 30 -10.46 5.46 -2.98
N LEU A 31 -10.30 4.58 -3.96
CA LEU A 31 -9.34 3.49 -3.93
C LEU A 31 -8.00 3.93 -4.51
N ASP A 32 -6.90 3.62 -3.81
CA ASP A 32 -5.57 3.74 -4.39
C ASP A 32 -5.20 2.50 -5.21
N LEU A 33 -5.49 2.56 -6.51
CA LEU A 33 -5.22 1.49 -7.46
C LEU A 33 -3.74 1.31 -7.80
N ARG A 34 -2.85 2.20 -7.33
CA ARG A 34 -1.40 2.12 -7.61
C ARG A 34 -0.64 1.14 -6.72
N THR A 35 -1.30 0.61 -5.71
CA THR A 35 -0.72 -0.21 -4.63
C THR A 35 -0.34 -1.63 -5.07
N LYS A 36 -0.93 -2.13 -6.16
CA LYS A 36 -0.59 -3.46 -6.72
C LYS A 36 0.69 -3.41 -7.53
N ARG A 37 1.83 -3.21 -6.86
CA ARG A 37 3.17 -3.32 -7.47
C ARG A 37 3.81 -4.63 -7.08
N THR A 38 4.52 -5.22 -8.03
CA THR A 38 5.40 -6.36 -7.75
C THR A 38 6.56 -5.89 -6.87
N LYS A 39 7.16 -6.84 -6.16
CA LYS A 39 8.30 -6.58 -5.27
C LYS A 39 9.52 -6.18 -6.09
N THR A 40 10.30 -5.22 -5.60
CA THR A 40 11.58 -4.86 -6.21
C THR A 40 12.65 -5.92 -5.91
N LYS A 41 13.79 -5.86 -6.62
CA LYS A 41 14.96 -6.72 -6.33
C LYS A 41 15.40 -6.62 -4.87
N LYS A 42 15.41 -5.39 -4.32
CA LYS A 42 15.73 -5.12 -2.91
C LYS A 42 14.74 -5.81 -1.98
N ASP A 43 13.45 -5.69 -2.27
CA ASP A 43 12.39 -6.33 -1.46
C ASP A 43 12.47 -7.85 -1.50
N HIS A 44 12.97 -8.44 -2.58
CA HIS A 44 13.22 -9.87 -2.64
C HIS A 44 14.46 -10.28 -1.86
N LEU A 45 15.55 -9.52 -1.98
CA LEU A 45 16.84 -9.83 -1.35
C LEU A 45 16.75 -9.80 0.18
N TYR A 46 16.09 -8.78 0.75
CA TYR A 46 16.02 -8.61 2.19
C TYR A 46 14.76 -9.26 2.83
N ARG A 47 13.99 -10.04 2.08
CA ARG A 47 12.78 -10.69 2.61
C ARG A 47 13.11 -12.01 3.28
N ALA A 48 12.97 -12.06 4.60
CA ALA A 48 12.91 -13.30 5.36
C ALA A 48 11.51 -13.95 5.27
N LYS A 49 11.23 -14.65 4.15
CA LYS A 49 9.94 -15.35 3.96
C LYS A 49 9.84 -16.63 4.80
N HIS A 50 10.94 -17.36 4.92
CA HIS A 50 11.01 -18.62 5.64
C HIS A 50 11.88 -18.42 6.89
N LYS A 51 11.36 -18.79 8.07
CA LYS A 51 12.00 -18.59 9.39
C LYS A 51 13.10 -19.62 9.66
N ASN A 52 13.98 -19.85 8.69
CA ASN A 52 15.04 -20.86 8.78
C ASN A 52 16.37 -20.26 9.26
N ARG A 53 16.39 -18.97 9.61
CA ARG A 53 17.56 -18.23 10.09
C ARG A 53 17.54 -18.19 11.62
N ASN A 54 18.68 -18.50 12.24
CA ASN A 54 18.84 -18.41 13.69
C ASN A 54 18.77 -16.94 14.14
N PRO A 55 17.82 -16.54 15.03
CA PRO A 55 17.68 -15.15 15.45
C PRO A 55 18.86 -14.60 16.26
N GLN A 56 19.72 -15.46 16.83
CA GLN A 56 20.86 -15.05 17.64
C GLN A 56 22.11 -14.70 16.81
N ILE A 57 22.18 -15.12 15.55
CA ILE A 57 23.35 -14.97 14.68
C ILE A 57 22.93 -14.12 13.47
N LEU A 58 22.87 -12.80 13.66
CA LEU A 58 22.46 -11.88 12.59
C LEU A 58 23.53 -11.77 11.50
N GLU A 59 24.81 -11.97 11.84
CA GLU A 59 25.95 -11.68 10.96
C GLU A 59 26.30 -12.82 9.99
N ASN A 60 26.00 -14.08 10.33
CA ASN A 60 26.37 -15.22 9.49
C ASN A 60 25.11 -15.86 8.93
N ASP A 61 25.02 -15.97 7.60
CA ASP A 61 23.98 -16.66 6.84
C ASP A 61 23.96 -18.18 7.13
N SER A 62 23.72 -18.51 8.39
CA SER A 62 23.69 -19.86 8.94
C SER A 62 22.24 -20.34 8.97
N PHE A 63 21.99 -21.41 8.22
CA PHE A 63 20.71 -22.11 8.20
C PHE A 63 20.68 -23.13 9.35
N ILE A 64 19.52 -23.29 9.99
CA ILE A 64 19.32 -24.36 10.98
C ILE A 64 19.38 -25.69 10.22
N LEU A 65 20.48 -26.43 10.36
CA LEU A 65 20.60 -27.79 9.82
C LEU A 65 19.90 -28.75 10.80
N PRO A 66 18.92 -29.55 10.33
CA PRO A 66 18.34 -30.60 11.16
C PRO A 66 19.43 -31.65 11.42
N SER A 67 19.82 -31.81 12.68
CA SER A 67 20.67 -32.92 13.12
C SER A 67 19.83 -34.20 13.09
N PHE A 68 20.01 -35.02 12.06
CA PHE A 68 19.43 -36.37 12.01
C PHE A 68 20.31 -37.32 12.85
N PRO A 69 19.75 -38.06 13.82
CA PRO A 69 20.48 -39.11 14.51
C PRO A 69 20.62 -40.34 13.58
N LEU A 70 21.83 -40.90 13.54
CA LEU A 70 22.17 -42.15 12.84
C LEU A 70 21.59 -43.38 13.55
#